data_AF-A0A9W9ZZK7-F1
#
_entry.id   AF-A0A9W9ZZK7-F1
#
_cell.length_a   1.000
_cell.length_b   1.000
_cell.length_c   1.000
_cell.angle_alpha   90.00
_cell.angle_beta   90.00
_cell.angle_gamma   90.00
#
_symmetry.space_group_name_H-M   'P 1'
#
loop_
_entity.id
_entity.type
_entity.pdbx_description
1 polymer ?
#
loop_
_entity_poly.entity_id
_entity_poly.type
_entity_poly.pdbx_seq_one_letter_code
_entity_poly.pdbx_strand_id
1 'polypeptide(L)'
;MSASAACFVLFIAGLSLGTSAISVGDCNMTYFISNGQQCQREMIKNLQSKPNTNCSYEYEGEKSCLRKHIAGCLTNLALFVGPVTSLLLHQAYHCGDVSYQPSSNNNLILKLIKCKSQAFMDTEFCWRYFRDRLNANRSDPLLCREYAVAKECITEKAKANCEMGELLSRDTYNPFCPNNTDPALHTNDKDLENPRLSCKTSSIYRTAADCEEKFLKNFIGDEKPDCGTAYTALRACIDEQLSQTCKDYSNNQRLKGEIEKAALAVFRGRRFFCETVNLRIIDLDFKVRDLVPCKEDFFPAMEKCAKPIRMEYKAGNNTAGELCRKFRTAVDCSNVVQKLHCKFEKYVAIIIQDPYTLFCTSGTEAGRKNASGAVSISAGLCFTIFALVLQLLQEI
;
A
#
# COMPACT_ATOMS: atom_id res chain seq x y z
N MET A 1 -33.79 -7.83 44.61
CA MET A 1 -32.94 -7.61 43.43
C MET A 1 -31.56 -8.12 43.77
N SER A 2 -31.16 -9.18 43.08
CA SER A 2 -30.21 -10.21 43.49
C SER A 2 -28.74 -9.80 43.33
N ALA A 3 -27.90 -10.41 44.16
CA ALA A 3 -26.44 -10.30 44.27
C ALA A 3 -25.64 -10.74 43.02
N SER A 4 -26.22 -10.67 41.82
CA SER A 4 -25.62 -11.15 40.57
C SER A 4 -24.91 -10.05 39.77
N ALA A 5 -25.11 -8.77 40.12
CA ALA A 5 -24.47 -7.65 39.43
C ALA A 5 -23.07 -7.28 39.97
N ALA A 6 -22.71 -7.74 41.18
CA ALA A 6 -21.44 -7.39 41.82
C ALA A 6 -20.27 -8.33 41.43
N CYS A 7 -20.55 -9.53 40.92
CA CYS A 7 -19.50 -10.47 40.47
C CYS A 7 -18.94 -10.13 39.07
N PHE A 8 -19.59 -9.27 38.29
CA PHE A 8 -19.15 -8.97 36.91
C PHE A 8 -18.06 -7.89 36.83
N VAL A 9 -17.86 -7.12 37.91
CA VAL A 9 -16.88 -6.00 37.95
C VAL A 9 -15.56 -6.42 38.61
N LEU A 10 -15.54 -7.54 39.35
CA LEU A 10 -14.35 -8.00 40.08
C LEU A 10 -13.38 -8.90 39.29
N PHE A 11 -13.71 -9.30 38.06
CA PHE A 11 -12.75 -9.97 37.16
C PHE A 11 -11.83 -8.99 36.39
N ILE A 12 -12.02 -7.68 36.57
CA ILE A 12 -11.13 -6.64 35.99
C ILE A 12 -9.86 -6.46 36.83
N ALA A 13 -9.78 -7.04 38.04
CA ALA A 13 -8.63 -6.95 38.94
C ALA A 13 -7.60 -8.10 38.80
N GLY A 14 -7.55 -8.77 37.64
CA GLY A 14 -6.54 -9.80 37.31
C GLY A 14 -5.46 -9.36 36.32
N LEU A 15 -5.52 -8.11 35.82
CA LEU A 15 -4.47 -7.50 35.01
C LEU A 15 -3.65 -6.55 35.88
N SER A 16 -3.06 -7.07 36.97
CA SER A 16 -1.91 -6.39 37.54
C SER A 16 -0.74 -6.59 36.58
N LEU A 17 -0.21 -5.48 36.07
CA LEU A 17 1.05 -5.42 35.33
C LEU A 17 2.20 -5.76 36.29
N GLY A 18 2.33 -7.04 36.62
CA GLY A 18 3.50 -7.63 37.25
C GLY A 18 3.73 -8.94 36.55
N THR A 19 4.78 -9.01 35.72
CA THR A 19 5.50 -10.18 35.14
C THR A 19 4.88 -11.58 35.24
N SER A 20 3.57 -11.69 35.07
CA SER A 20 2.80 -12.92 35.10
C SER A 20 2.39 -13.21 33.67
N ALA A 21 2.67 -14.43 33.23
CA ALA A 21 2.43 -14.88 31.87
C ALA A 21 1.00 -14.55 31.44
N ILE A 22 0.87 -13.72 30.41
CA ILE A 22 -0.43 -13.34 29.85
C ILE A 22 -1.15 -14.64 29.44
N SER A 23 -2.40 -14.77 29.85
CA SER A 23 -3.21 -15.97 29.62
C SER A 23 -4.48 -15.61 28.86
N VAL A 24 -4.95 -16.54 28.02
CA VAL A 24 -6.20 -16.47 27.26
C VAL A 24 -7.09 -17.59 27.80
N GLY A 25 -7.98 -17.22 28.73
CA GLY A 25 -8.74 -18.19 29.52
C GLY A 25 -7.82 -19.12 30.31
N ASP A 26 -7.93 -20.42 30.08
CA ASP A 26 -7.17 -21.46 30.78
C ASP A 26 -5.78 -21.72 30.14
N CYS A 27 -5.49 -21.12 28.99
CA CYS A 27 -4.23 -21.28 28.27
C CYS A 27 -3.28 -20.11 28.52
N ASN A 28 -1.99 -20.38 28.69
CA ASN A 28 -0.99 -19.32 28.57
C ASN A 28 -0.86 -18.84 27.10
N MET A 29 -0.39 -17.61 26.89
CA MET A 29 -0.30 -16.98 25.57
C MET A 29 0.56 -17.78 24.58
N THR A 30 1.71 -18.31 25.01
CA THR A 30 2.61 -19.10 24.14
C THR A 30 1.92 -20.36 23.62
N TYR A 31 1.18 -21.06 24.48
CA TYR A 31 0.41 -22.24 24.10
C TYR A 31 -0.73 -21.86 23.17
N PHE A 32 -1.45 -20.77 23.47
CA PHE A 32 -2.54 -20.26 22.65
C PHE A 32 -2.06 -19.94 21.22
N ILE A 33 -0.96 -19.19 21.10
CA ILE A 33 -0.38 -18.78 19.81
C ILE A 33 0.16 -19.99 19.06
N SER A 34 1.00 -20.82 19.68
CA SER A 34 1.70 -21.90 18.98
C SER A 34 0.77 -22.99 18.42
N ASN A 35 -0.27 -23.37 19.17
CA ASN A 35 -1.28 -24.33 18.70
C ASN A 35 -2.26 -23.70 17.70
N GLY A 36 -2.55 -22.39 17.82
CA GLY A 36 -3.29 -21.66 16.80
C GLY A 36 -2.54 -21.66 15.46
N GLN A 37 -1.24 -21.34 15.48
CA GLN A 37 -0.37 -21.40 14.31
C GLN A 37 -0.31 -22.82 13.71
N GLN A 38 -0.30 -23.87 14.55
CA GLN A 38 -0.28 -25.25 14.07
C GLN A 38 -1.44 -25.57 13.11
N CYS A 39 -2.64 -25.04 13.35
CA CYS A 39 -3.78 -25.23 12.45
C CYS A 39 -3.48 -24.68 11.05
N GLN A 40 -2.91 -23.47 10.96
CA GLN A 40 -2.53 -22.86 9.68
C GLN A 40 -1.37 -23.62 9.01
N ARG A 41 -0.38 -24.09 9.80
CA ARG A 41 0.75 -24.87 9.28
C ARG A 41 0.28 -26.14 8.58
N GLU A 42 -0.72 -26.84 9.15
CA GLU A 42 -1.29 -28.04 8.57
C GLU A 42 -1.97 -27.74 7.22
N MET A 43 -2.82 -26.72 7.17
CA MET A 43 -3.46 -26.27 5.93
C MET A 43 -2.43 -25.94 4.85
N ILE A 44 -1.44 -25.09 5.15
CA ILE A 44 -0.44 -24.66 4.17
C ILE A 44 0.45 -25.82 3.71
N LYS A 45 0.82 -26.73 4.61
CA LYS A 45 1.57 -27.95 4.26
C LYS A 45 0.76 -28.86 3.33
N ASN A 46 -0.54 -29.01 3.58
CA ASN A 46 -1.42 -29.79 2.69
C ASN A 46 -1.54 -29.13 1.32
N LEU A 47 -1.69 -27.81 1.25
CA LEU A 47 -1.70 -27.07 -0.01
C LEU A 47 -0.39 -27.22 -0.80
N GLN A 48 0.75 -27.23 -0.10
CA GLN A 48 2.07 -27.42 -0.72
C GLN A 48 2.28 -28.84 -1.24
N SER A 49 1.92 -29.86 -0.46
CA SER A 49 2.27 -31.27 -0.75
C SER A 49 1.24 -32.02 -1.57
N LYS A 50 -0.03 -31.58 -1.58
CA LYS A 50 -1.13 -32.27 -2.27
C LYS A 50 -1.65 -31.41 -3.43
N PRO A 51 -1.14 -31.58 -4.66
CA PRO A 51 -1.44 -30.66 -5.77
C PRO A 51 -2.92 -30.56 -6.14
N ASN A 52 -3.72 -31.60 -5.89
CA ASN A 52 -5.16 -31.65 -6.19
C ASN A 52 -6.04 -31.24 -5.01
N THR A 53 -5.47 -30.92 -3.86
CA THR A 53 -6.23 -30.52 -2.69
C THR A 53 -6.94 -29.18 -2.93
N ASN A 54 -8.22 -29.12 -2.56
CA ASN A 54 -9.04 -27.92 -2.66
C ASN A 54 -8.76 -26.99 -1.47
N CYS A 55 -8.54 -25.70 -1.73
CA CYS A 55 -8.25 -24.73 -0.68
C CYS A 55 -9.41 -24.58 0.32
N SER A 56 -10.65 -24.48 -0.15
CA SER A 56 -11.83 -24.39 0.72
C SER A 56 -11.96 -25.60 1.65
N TYR A 57 -11.59 -26.79 1.19
CA TYR A 57 -11.58 -27.99 2.03
C TYR A 57 -10.56 -27.88 3.17
N GLU A 58 -9.32 -27.48 2.88
CA GLU A 58 -8.29 -27.32 3.90
C GLU A 58 -8.60 -26.15 4.86
N TYR A 59 -9.24 -25.08 4.36
CA TYR A 59 -9.65 -23.94 5.18
C TYR A 59 -10.75 -24.29 6.18
N GLU A 60 -11.72 -25.14 5.83
CA GLU A 60 -12.68 -25.67 6.81
C GLU A 60 -11.99 -26.59 7.84
N GLY A 61 -10.94 -27.29 7.43
CA GLY A 61 -10.05 -28.03 8.33
C GLY A 61 -9.37 -27.12 9.36
N GLU A 62 -8.75 -26.02 8.90
CA GLU A 62 -8.14 -25.00 9.76
C GLU A 62 -9.16 -24.39 10.73
N LYS A 63 -10.33 -23.99 10.24
CA LYS A 63 -11.41 -23.43 11.06
C LYS A 63 -11.89 -24.40 12.13
N SER A 64 -12.03 -25.68 11.81
CA SER A 64 -12.38 -26.72 12.77
C SER A 64 -11.29 -26.90 13.84
N CYS A 65 -10.02 -26.95 13.41
CA CYS A 65 -8.86 -27.02 14.29
C CYS A 65 -8.82 -25.83 15.26
N LEU A 66 -8.92 -24.59 14.75
CA LEU A 66 -8.92 -23.37 15.55
C LEU A 66 -10.07 -23.35 16.55
N ARG A 67 -11.29 -23.68 16.11
CA ARG A 67 -12.46 -23.71 16.99
C ARG A 67 -12.27 -24.68 18.16
N LYS A 68 -11.71 -25.87 17.89
CA LYS A 68 -11.42 -26.88 18.92
C LYS A 68 -10.36 -26.39 19.90
N HIS A 69 -9.26 -25.83 19.40
CA HIS A 69 -8.19 -25.27 20.21
C HIS A 69 -8.70 -24.13 21.12
N ILE A 70 -9.43 -23.17 20.55
CA ILE A 70 -9.98 -22.03 21.29
C ILE A 70 -11.01 -22.48 22.32
N ALA A 71 -11.86 -23.48 22.00
CA ALA A 71 -12.79 -24.05 22.97
C ALA A 71 -12.06 -24.68 24.18
N GLY A 72 -10.90 -25.30 23.96
CA GLY A 72 -10.07 -25.84 25.04
C GLY A 72 -9.42 -24.76 25.92
N CYS A 73 -9.17 -23.57 25.38
CA CYS A 73 -8.66 -22.44 26.14
C CYS A 73 -9.76 -21.60 26.82
N LEU A 74 -10.98 -21.61 26.27
CA LEU A 74 -12.10 -20.79 26.72
C LEU A 74 -13.22 -21.63 27.35
N THR A 75 -12.86 -22.60 28.20
CA THR A 75 -13.78 -23.60 28.76
C THR A 75 -15.02 -22.97 29.42
N ASN A 76 -14.83 -21.88 30.16
CA ASN A 76 -15.90 -21.14 30.85
C ASN A 76 -16.42 -19.92 30.06
N LEU A 77 -15.97 -19.76 28.82
CA LEU A 77 -16.17 -18.59 27.97
C LEU A 77 -16.64 -18.99 26.56
N ALA A 78 -17.48 -20.04 26.48
CA ALA A 78 -17.94 -20.65 25.23
C ALA A 78 -18.53 -19.65 24.22
N LEU A 79 -19.18 -18.57 24.69
CA LEU A 79 -19.75 -17.53 23.83
C LEU A 79 -18.70 -16.75 23.02
N PHE A 80 -17.44 -16.75 23.45
CA PHE A 80 -16.33 -16.07 22.77
C PHE A 80 -15.61 -16.96 21.76
N VAL A 81 -15.82 -18.29 21.78
CA VAL A 81 -15.13 -19.24 20.89
C VAL A 81 -15.33 -18.87 19.43
N GLY A 82 -16.58 -18.67 18.99
CA GLY A 82 -16.90 -18.32 17.60
C GLY A 82 -16.27 -16.99 17.17
N PRO A 83 -16.52 -15.89 17.88
CA PRO A 83 -15.92 -14.59 17.59
C PRO A 83 -14.38 -14.58 17.58
N VAL A 84 -13.71 -15.22 18.55
CA VAL A 84 -12.24 -15.32 18.58
C VAL A 84 -11.72 -16.15 17.41
N THR A 85 -12.39 -17.26 17.09
CA THR A 85 -12.06 -18.07 15.89
C THR A 85 -12.15 -17.21 14.63
N SER A 86 -13.22 -16.43 14.51
CA SER A 86 -13.44 -15.55 13.36
C SER A 86 -12.31 -14.52 13.23
N LEU A 87 -11.87 -13.88 14.31
CA LEU A 87 -10.79 -12.90 14.27
C LEU A 87 -9.45 -13.53 13.86
N LEU A 88 -9.12 -14.71 14.40
CA LEU A 88 -7.89 -15.42 14.03
C LEU A 88 -7.89 -15.84 12.56
N LEU A 89 -9.04 -16.27 12.03
CA LEU A 89 -9.19 -16.62 10.61
C LEU A 89 -9.02 -15.43 9.64
N HIS A 90 -9.17 -14.18 10.11
CA HIS A 90 -8.86 -13.00 9.29
C HIS A 90 -7.36 -12.73 9.22
N GLN A 91 -6.60 -13.16 10.23
CA GLN A 91 -5.14 -13.01 10.25
C GLN A 91 -4.45 -14.19 9.56
N ALA A 92 -5.02 -15.40 9.67
CA ALA A 92 -4.53 -16.58 9.00
C ALA A 92 -4.66 -16.48 7.46
N TYR A 93 -3.94 -17.36 6.76
CA TYR A 93 -4.11 -17.50 5.32
C TYR A 93 -5.54 -17.94 4.99
N HIS A 94 -6.10 -17.37 3.93
CA HIS A 94 -7.45 -17.72 3.47
C HIS A 94 -7.53 -17.80 1.94
N CYS A 95 -8.43 -18.66 1.46
CA CYS A 95 -8.51 -19.09 0.06
C CYS A 95 -9.17 -18.09 -0.91
N GLY A 96 -9.67 -16.97 -0.40
CA GLY A 96 -10.39 -15.97 -1.19
C GLY A 96 -10.35 -14.61 -0.51
N ASP A 97 -11.31 -13.75 -0.79
CA ASP A 97 -11.37 -12.44 -0.15
C ASP A 97 -12.23 -12.54 1.11
N VAL A 98 -11.57 -12.49 2.28
CA VAL A 98 -12.23 -12.51 3.59
C VAL A 98 -12.25 -11.08 4.10
N SER A 99 -13.38 -10.39 3.92
CA SER A 99 -13.54 -9.01 4.39
C SER A 99 -14.00 -8.98 5.85
N TYR A 100 -13.25 -8.28 6.71
CA TYR A 100 -13.71 -7.98 8.05
C TYR A 100 -14.91 -7.05 8.04
N GLN A 101 -15.99 -7.47 8.71
CA GLN A 101 -17.16 -6.64 8.96
C GLN A 101 -17.25 -6.31 10.46
N PRO A 102 -17.29 -5.02 10.84
CA PRO A 102 -17.48 -4.62 12.23
C PRO A 102 -18.77 -5.20 12.80
N SER A 103 -18.72 -5.71 14.03
CA SER A 103 -19.89 -6.19 14.76
C SER A 103 -19.77 -5.87 16.25
N SER A 104 -20.90 -5.80 16.96
CA SER A 104 -20.91 -5.50 18.40
C SER A 104 -20.06 -6.50 19.20
N ASN A 105 -20.09 -7.79 18.82
CA ASN A 105 -19.30 -8.84 19.46
C ASN A 105 -17.80 -8.69 19.16
N ASN A 106 -17.44 -8.38 17.92
CA ASN A 106 -16.04 -8.13 17.55
C ASN A 106 -15.52 -6.88 18.27
N ASN A 107 -16.31 -5.81 18.36
CA ASN A 107 -15.91 -4.58 19.04
C ASN A 107 -15.63 -4.79 20.54
N LEU A 108 -16.42 -5.65 21.21
CA LEU A 108 -16.16 -6.01 22.60
C LEU A 108 -14.82 -6.73 22.74
N ILE A 109 -14.56 -7.73 21.89
CA ILE A 109 -13.31 -8.50 21.94
C ILE A 109 -12.11 -7.62 21.60
N LEU A 110 -12.21 -6.79 20.57
CA LEU A 110 -11.18 -5.82 20.19
C LEU A 110 -10.81 -4.90 21.35
N LYS A 111 -11.79 -4.43 22.14
CA LYS A 111 -11.51 -3.65 23.36
C LYS A 111 -10.79 -4.48 24.43
N LEU A 112 -11.17 -5.75 24.61
CA LEU A 112 -10.55 -6.65 25.59
C LEU A 112 -9.08 -6.96 25.25
N ILE A 113 -8.80 -7.24 23.98
CA ILE A 113 -7.43 -7.50 23.49
C ILE A 113 -6.67 -6.22 23.13
N LYS A 114 -7.30 -5.06 23.36
CA LYS A 114 -6.77 -3.73 23.06
C LYS A 114 -6.23 -3.60 21.63
N CYS A 115 -7.03 -4.06 20.68
CA CYS A 115 -6.81 -3.95 19.25
C CYS A 115 -7.81 -2.99 18.61
N LYS A 116 -7.39 -2.34 17.53
CA LYS A 116 -8.27 -1.61 16.61
C LYS A 116 -8.72 -2.52 15.49
N SER A 117 -9.88 -2.23 14.88
CA SER A 117 -10.41 -3.02 13.76
C SER A 117 -9.49 -3.06 12.54
N GLN A 118 -8.64 -2.03 12.37
CA GLN A 118 -7.65 -1.94 11.30
C GLN A 118 -6.65 -3.11 11.29
N ALA A 119 -6.43 -3.80 12.43
CA ALA A 119 -5.62 -5.02 12.48
C ALA A 119 -6.20 -6.18 11.63
N PHE A 120 -7.50 -6.13 11.32
CA PHE A 120 -8.25 -7.20 10.65
C PHE A 120 -8.85 -6.73 9.31
N MET A 121 -8.72 -5.45 8.96
CA MET A 121 -9.19 -4.91 7.68
C MET A 121 -8.14 -5.12 6.59
N ASP A 122 -8.63 -5.35 5.36
CA ASP A 122 -7.82 -5.53 4.15
C ASP A 122 -6.68 -6.55 4.36
N THR A 123 -6.91 -7.64 5.09
CA THR A 123 -5.90 -8.69 5.29
C THR A 123 -5.74 -9.54 4.02
N GLU A 124 -6.76 -9.56 3.15
CA GLU A 124 -6.66 -10.18 1.83
C GLU A 124 -5.55 -9.56 0.99
N PHE A 125 -5.25 -8.26 1.19
CA PHE A 125 -4.12 -7.60 0.53
C PHE A 125 -2.79 -8.29 0.84
N CYS A 126 -2.55 -8.71 2.09
CA CYS A 126 -1.31 -9.37 2.48
C CYS A 126 -1.18 -10.74 1.81
N TRP A 127 -2.27 -11.50 1.71
CA TRP A 127 -2.25 -12.87 1.20
C TRP A 127 -2.36 -12.98 -0.32
N ARG A 128 -2.83 -11.94 -1.01
CA ARG A 128 -3.17 -12.01 -2.44
C ARG A 128 -2.00 -12.47 -3.33
N TYR A 129 -0.83 -11.83 -3.23
CA TYR A 129 0.32 -12.19 -4.07
C TYR A 129 0.76 -13.64 -3.88
N PHE A 130 0.83 -14.09 -2.62
CA PHE A 130 1.14 -15.48 -2.31
C PHE A 130 0.06 -16.43 -2.87
N ARG A 131 -1.22 -16.11 -2.65
CA ARG A 131 -2.36 -16.90 -3.11
C ARG A 131 -2.39 -17.06 -4.63
N ASP A 132 -2.26 -15.97 -5.37
CA ASP A 132 -2.33 -15.98 -6.83
C ASP A 132 -1.19 -16.83 -7.42
N ARG A 133 -0.01 -16.73 -6.81
CA ARG A 133 1.16 -17.51 -7.19
C ARG A 133 1.02 -18.99 -6.84
N LEU A 134 0.50 -19.29 -5.65
CA LEU A 134 0.22 -20.66 -5.21
C LEU A 134 -0.80 -21.34 -6.12
N ASN A 135 -1.85 -20.61 -6.50
CA ASN A 135 -2.89 -21.08 -7.40
C ASN A 135 -2.38 -21.28 -8.83
N ALA A 136 -1.47 -20.42 -9.29
CA ALA A 136 -0.87 -20.54 -10.62
C ALA A 136 0.12 -21.71 -10.71
N ASN A 137 1.00 -21.85 -9.71
CA ASN A 137 2.02 -22.90 -9.69
C ASN A 137 2.48 -23.20 -8.24
N ARG A 138 2.09 -24.35 -7.72
CA ARG A 138 2.42 -24.79 -6.35
C ARG A 138 3.88 -25.16 -6.13
N SER A 139 4.65 -25.33 -7.21
CA SER A 139 6.09 -25.62 -7.17
C SER A 139 6.94 -24.39 -7.45
N ASP A 140 6.33 -23.21 -7.50
CA ASP A 140 7.04 -22.00 -7.90
C ASP A 140 8.06 -21.57 -6.81
N PRO A 141 9.36 -21.46 -7.13
CA PRO A 141 10.40 -21.21 -6.13
C PRO A 141 10.24 -19.92 -5.32
N LEU A 142 9.55 -18.88 -5.83
CA LEU A 142 9.32 -17.66 -5.01
C LEU A 142 8.20 -17.83 -3.97
N LEU A 143 7.45 -18.95 -3.92
CA LEU A 143 6.45 -19.17 -2.87
C LEU A 143 7.03 -19.08 -1.46
N CYS A 144 8.29 -19.49 -1.28
CA CYS A 144 9.06 -19.30 -0.05
C CYS A 144 9.07 -17.83 0.39
N ARG A 145 9.49 -16.93 -0.49
CA ARG A 145 9.54 -15.49 -0.22
C ARG A 145 8.14 -14.89 -0.06
N GLU A 146 7.22 -15.20 -0.97
CA GLU A 146 5.89 -14.58 -0.98
C GLU A 146 5.06 -14.96 0.26
N TYR A 147 5.18 -16.19 0.75
CA TYR A 147 4.53 -16.60 2.00
C TYR A 147 5.11 -15.86 3.21
N ALA A 148 6.43 -15.70 3.26
CA ALA A 148 7.10 -14.95 4.32
C ALA A 148 6.67 -13.47 4.33
N VAL A 149 6.64 -12.82 3.17
CA VAL A 149 6.20 -11.43 3.01
C VAL A 149 4.74 -11.25 3.44
N ALA A 150 3.86 -12.19 3.10
CA ALA A 150 2.47 -12.14 3.50
C ALA A 150 2.29 -12.26 5.03
N LYS A 151 3.02 -13.18 5.68
CA LYS A 151 3.05 -13.31 7.15
C LYS A 151 3.59 -12.06 7.83
N GLU A 152 4.63 -11.44 7.27
CA GLU A 152 5.17 -10.18 7.77
C GLU A 152 4.12 -9.08 7.68
N CYS A 153 3.47 -8.90 6.52
CA CYS A 153 2.42 -7.91 6.32
C CYS A 153 1.28 -8.03 7.36
N ILE A 154 0.84 -9.25 7.68
CA ILE A 154 -0.15 -9.51 8.73
C ILE A 154 0.39 -9.14 10.12
N THR A 155 1.63 -9.52 10.41
CA THR A 155 2.29 -9.23 11.69
C THR A 155 2.45 -7.72 11.89
N GLU A 156 2.90 -6.98 10.86
CA GLU A 156 3.03 -5.52 10.88
C GLU A 156 1.67 -4.85 11.14
N LYS A 157 0.60 -5.31 10.45
CA LYS A 157 -0.76 -4.82 10.68
C LYS A 157 -1.22 -5.03 12.12
N ALA A 158 -0.96 -6.21 12.68
CA ALA A 158 -1.32 -6.51 14.06
C ALA A 158 -0.51 -5.64 15.04
N LYS A 159 0.82 -5.56 14.89
CA LYS A 159 1.71 -4.74 15.73
C LYS A 159 1.32 -3.26 15.73
N ALA A 160 1.00 -2.70 14.56
CA ALA A 160 0.61 -1.28 14.43
C ALA A 160 -0.76 -0.95 15.06
N ASN A 161 -1.60 -1.96 15.32
CA ASN A 161 -3.01 -1.75 15.70
C ASN A 161 -3.44 -2.47 16.98
N CYS A 162 -2.54 -3.16 17.67
CA CYS A 162 -2.81 -3.92 18.90
C CYS A 162 -1.74 -3.66 19.97
N GLU A 163 -2.14 -3.41 21.22
CA GLU A 163 -1.18 -3.28 22.34
C GLU A 163 -0.42 -4.60 22.62
N MET A 164 -1.05 -5.73 22.33
CA MET A 164 -0.41 -7.07 22.43
C MET A 164 0.51 -7.40 21.24
N GLY A 165 0.74 -6.46 20.33
CA GLY A 165 1.53 -6.66 19.11
C GLY A 165 2.92 -7.23 19.35
N GLU A 166 3.61 -6.79 20.40
CA GLU A 166 4.95 -7.29 20.76
C GLU A 166 4.97 -8.77 21.17
N LEU A 167 3.83 -9.31 21.58
CA LEU A 167 3.68 -10.73 21.96
C LEU A 167 3.33 -11.61 20.77
N LEU A 168 2.90 -11.00 19.66
CA LEU A 168 2.59 -11.69 18.42
C LEU A 168 3.90 -11.90 17.65
N SER A 169 4.60 -12.98 17.97
CA SER A 169 5.73 -13.41 17.16
C SER A 169 5.23 -13.98 15.83
N ARG A 170 5.85 -13.51 14.74
CA ARG A 170 5.62 -14.08 13.42
C ARG A 170 5.96 -15.57 13.44
N ASP A 171 5.05 -16.41 12.94
CA ASP A 171 5.36 -17.81 12.70
C ASP A 171 6.45 -17.92 11.62
N THR A 172 7.62 -18.44 11.96
CA THR A 172 8.72 -18.61 11.00
C THR A 172 8.58 -19.86 10.14
N TYR A 173 7.65 -20.76 10.44
CA TYR A 173 7.43 -21.98 9.65
C TYR A 173 6.99 -21.67 8.22
N ASN A 174 7.65 -22.28 7.24
CA ASN A 174 7.40 -22.06 5.82
C ASN A 174 7.72 -23.30 4.98
N PRO A 175 6.72 -24.11 4.59
CA PRO A 175 6.97 -25.37 3.89
C PRO A 175 7.42 -25.21 2.43
N PHE A 176 7.48 -23.97 1.92
CA PHE A 176 7.99 -23.67 0.59
C PHE A 176 9.49 -23.39 0.59
N CYS A 177 10.11 -23.21 1.76
CA CYS A 177 11.52 -22.88 1.91
C CYS A 177 12.38 -24.11 2.26
N PRO A 178 13.69 -24.08 1.92
CA PRO A 178 14.65 -25.00 2.49
C PRO A 178 14.58 -24.95 4.04
N ASN A 179 14.60 -26.12 4.69
CA ASN A 179 14.50 -26.28 6.15
C ASN A 179 13.17 -25.84 6.79
N ASN A 180 12.12 -25.59 6.01
CA ASN A 180 10.81 -25.17 6.50
C ASN A 180 10.80 -23.85 7.28
N THR A 181 11.72 -22.93 6.98
CA THR A 181 11.87 -21.67 7.71
C THR A 181 11.87 -20.49 6.74
N ASP A 182 11.23 -19.39 7.13
CA ASP A 182 11.23 -18.15 6.35
C ASP A 182 12.66 -17.69 6.01
N PRO A 183 12.85 -17.12 4.80
CA PRO A 183 14.06 -16.36 4.53
C PRO A 183 14.09 -15.12 5.43
N ALA A 184 15.29 -14.57 5.64
CA ALA A 184 15.42 -13.28 6.28
C ALA A 184 14.68 -12.23 5.46
N LEU A 185 13.77 -11.51 6.12
CA LEU A 185 13.13 -10.32 5.57
C LEU A 185 13.82 -9.11 6.20
N HIS A 186 14.05 -8.07 5.40
CA HIS A 186 14.52 -6.82 5.95
C HIS A 186 13.32 -6.10 6.57
N THR A 187 13.09 -6.28 7.87
CA THR A 187 12.14 -5.46 8.64
C THR A 187 12.85 -4.87 9.85
N ASN A 188 12.62 -3.58 10.09
CA ASN A 188 13.17 -2.87 11.25
C ASN A 188 12.04 -2.73 12.27
N ASP A 189 12.13 -3.44 13.40
CA ASP A 189 11.10 -3.38 14.44
C ASP A 189 10.86 -1.94 14.97
N LYS A 190 11.90 -1.09 14.96
CA LYS A 190 11.78 0.35 15.33
C LYS A 190 10.80 1.13 14.46
N ASP A 191 10.59 0.70 13.22
CA ASP A 191 9.68 1.41 12.33
C ASP A 191 8.22 1.20 12.75
N LEU A 192 7.88 0.09 13.41
CA LEU A 192 6.51 -0.27 13.81
C LEU A 192 5.94 0.56 14.98
N GLU A 193 6.81 1.17 15.80
CA GLU A 193 6.39 2.04 16.92
C GLU A 193 5.72 3.36 16.44
N ASN A 194 6.05 3.82 15.24
CA ASN A 194 5.43 5.00 14.64
C ASN A 194 5.00 4.70 13.20
N PRO A 195 3.78 4.16 12.99
CA PRO A 195 3.37 3.58 11.72
C PRO A 195 3.13 4.58 10.60
N ARG A 196 3.31 5.88 10.86
CA ARG A 196 3.09 6.95 9.90
C ARG A 196 4.41 7.59 9.53
N LEU A 197 4.53 7.93 8.25
CA LEU A 197 5.58 8.84 7.81
C LEU A 197 5.48 10.16 8.59
N SER A 198 6.64 10.66 8.99
CA SER A 198 6.85 11.95 9.65
C SER A 198 6.46 13.12 8.76
N CYS A 199 6.41 12.93 7.43
CA CYS A 199 5.94 13.91 6.48
C CYS A 199 4.50 13.65 6.02
N LYS A 200 3.79 14.74 5.73
CA LYS A 200 2.43 14.69 5.19
C LYS A 200 2.46 14.17 3.75
N THR A 201 1.59 13.22 3.42
CA THR A 201 1.40 12.68 2.07
C THR A 201 1.20 13.79 1.02
N SER A 202 0.45 14.83 1.36
CA SER A 202 0.25 16.01 0.50
C SER A 202 1.55 16.72 0.12
N SER A 203 2.51 16.81 1.05
CA SER A 203 3.78 17.49 0.81
C SER A 203 4.67 16.66 -0.09
N ILE A 204 4.71 15.34 0.14
CA ILE A 204 5.45 14.39 -0.73
C ILE A 204 4.95 14.51 -2.17
N TYR A 205 3.64 14.47 -2.37
CA TYR A 205 3.05 14.55 -3.70
C TYR A 205 3.23 15.91 -4.37
N ARG A 206 3.20 17.01 -3.60
CA ARG A 206 3.45 18.34 -4.15
C ARG A 206 4.89 18.45 -4.66
N THR A 207 5.87 18.05 -3.85
CA THR A 207 7.27 18.00 -4.28
C THR A 207 7.46 17.10 -5.51
N ALA A 208 6.85 15.92 -5.52
CA ALA A 208 6.93 15.01 -6.65
C ALA A 208 6.29 15.61 -7.92
N ALA A 209 5.17 16.32 -7.80
CA ALA A 209 4.52 17.01 -8.91
C ALA A 209 5.37 18.17 -9.46
N ASP A 210 5.95 18.99 -8.59
CA ASP A 210 6.82 20.11 -8.99
C ASP A 210 8.07 19.58 -9.75
N CYS A 211 8.63 18.46 -9.30
CA CYS A 211 9.75 17.82 -9.98
C CYS A 211 9.33 17.09 -11.27
N GLU A 212 8.14 16.48 -11.29
CA GLU A 212 7.56 15.88 -12.48
C GLU A 212 7.31 16.93 -13.58
N GLU A 213 6.84 18.13 -13.22
CA GLU A 213 6.65 19.22 -14.18
C GLU A 213 7.98 19.61 -14.86
N LYS A 214 9.06 19.72 -14.07
CA LYS A 214 10.42 19.94 -14.60
C LYS A 214 10.88 18.78 -15.48
N PHE A 215 10.61 17.54 -15.06
CA PHE A 215 10.91 16.36 -15.85
C PHE A 215 10.19 16.39 -17.21
N LEU A 216 8.89 16.69 -17.24
CA LEU A 216 8.10 16.77 -18.47
C LEU A 216 8.62 17.84 -19.42
N LYS A 217 9.04 19.00 -18.92
CA LYS A 217 9.62 20.08 -19.74
C LYS A 217 10.85 19.64 -20.53
N ASN A 218 11.65 18.71 -20.01
CA ASN A 218 12.80 18.19 -20.74
C ASN A 218 12.40 17.38 -22.00
N PHE A 219 11.18 16.84 -22.05
CA PHE A 219 10.66 16.08 -23.18
C PHE A 219 9.84 16.97 -24.15
N ILE A 220 9.82 18.28 -23.93
CA ILE A 220 9.20 19.27 -24.80
C ILE A 220 10.29 19.85 -25.71
N GLY A 221 10.35 19.41 -26.97
CA GLY A 221 11.30 19.93 -27.96
C GLY A 221 11.65 18.91 -29.05
N ASP A 222 12.52 19.32 -29.99
CA ASP A 222 13.02 18.46 -31.06
C ASP A 222 14.10 17.47 -30.58
N GLU A 223 14.81 17.83 -29.50
CA GLU A 223 15.77 16.94 -28.86
C GLU A 223 15.05 15.98 -27.90
N LYS A 224 15.24 14.67 -28.12
CA LYS A 224 14.74 13.64 -27.20
C LYS A 224 15.77 13.43 -26.10
N PRO A 225 15.52 13.85 -24.85
CA PRO A 225 16.47 13.65 -23.77
C PRO A 225 16.66 12.16 -23.47
N ASP A 226 17.86 11.82 -22.99
CA ASP A 226 18.12 10.49 -22.45
C ASP A 226 17.27 10.26 -21.18
N CYS A 227 16.55 9.14 -21.17
CA CYS A 227 15.67 8.79 -20.05
C CYS A 227 16.43 8.53 -18.75
N GLY A 228 17.66 8.02 -18.81
CA GLY A 228 18.50 7.81 -17.64
C GLY A 228 18.90 9.14 -16.99
N THR A 229 19.37 10.09 -17.80
CA THR A 229 19.73 11.45 -17.36
C THR A 229 18.50 12.19 -16.81
N ALA A 230 17.39 12.20 -17.55
CA ALA A 230 16.18 12.88 -17.11
C ALA A 230 15.61 12.28 -15.81
N TYR A 231 15.62 10.96 -15.67
CA TYR A 231 15.17 10.30 -14.45
C TYR A 231 16.11 10.54 -13.26
N THR A 232 17.41 10.61 -13.50
CA THR A 232 18.40 10.99 -12.47
C THR A 232 18.13 12.41 -11.97
N ALA A 233 17.87 13.35 -12.88
CA ALA A 233 17.52 14.72 -12.52
C ALA A 233 16.19 14.82 -11.74
N LEU A 234 15.18 14.03 -12.13
CA LEU A 234 13.91 13.93 -11.39
C LEU A 234 14.12 13.47 -9.95
N ARG A 235 14.91 12.40 -9.75
CA ARG A 235 15.21 11.88 -8.41
C ARG A 235 16.02 12.89 -7.59
N ALA A 236 17.01 13.55 -8.18
CA ALA A 236 17.78 14.59 -7.51
C ALA A 236 16.91 15.76 -7.04
N CYS A 237 15.95 16.20 -7.88
CA CYS A 237 14.98 17.24 -7.52
C CYS A 237 14.12 16.84 -6.31
N ILE A 238 13.66 15.60 -6.25
CA ILE A 238 12.89 15.08 -5.10
C ILE A 238 13.77 15.01 -3.86
N ASP A 239 15.00 14.51 -4.01
CA ASP A 239 15.95 14.37 -2.92
C ASP A 239 16.28 15.70 -2.25
N GLU A 240 16.57 16.73 -3.06
CA GLU A 240 16.88 18.08 -2.59
C GLU A 240 15.76 18.65 -1.70
N GLN A 241 14.50 18.44 -2.09
CA GLN A 241 13.35 19.02 -1.42
C GLN A 241 12.83 18.18 -0.24
N LEU A 242 12.78 16.85 -0.39
CA LEU A 242 12.28 15.97 0.68
C LEU A 242 13.30 15.79 1.80
N SER A 243 14.60 15.83 1.51
CA SER A 243 15.65 15.78 2.54
C SER A 243 15.58 16.95 3.53
N GLN A 244 14.94 18.06 3.16
CA GLN A 244 14.75 19.21 4.05
C GLN A 244 13.43 19.14 4.84
N THR A 245 12.44 18.42 4.33
CA THR A 245 11.04 18.52 4.80
C THR A 245 10.46 17.23 5.37
N CYS A 246 11.13 16.09 5.18
CA CYS A 246 10.68 14.79 5.69
C CYS A 246 11.80 14.07 6.47
N LYS A 247 11.65 13.97 7.80
CA LYS A 247 12.68 13.36 8.67
C LYS A 247 12.96 11.89 8.34
N ASP A 248 11.92 11.10 8.07
CA ASP A 248 12.10 9.69 7.70
C ASP A 248 12.83 9.54 6.36
N TYR A 249 12.65 10.50 5.47
CA TYR A 249 13.37 10.56 4.20
C TYR A 249 14.84 10.91 4.41
N SER A 250 15.14 11.91 5.24
CA SER A 250 16.52 12.36 5.49
C SER A 250 17.34 11.34 6.29
N ASN A 251 16.72 10.68 7.26
CA ASN A 251 17.45 9.91 8.27
C ASN A 251 17.54 8.41 7.95
N ASN A 252 16.72 7.90 7.03
CA ASN A 252 16.66 6.48 6.71
C ASN A 252 16.77 6.26 5.19
N GLN A 253 17.97 5.87 4.75
CA GLN A 253 18.29 5.67 3.34
C GLN A 253 17.38 4.63 2.65
N ARG A 254 16.87 3.66 3.40
CA ARG A 254 15.90 2.68 2.88
C ARG A 254 14.55 3.34 2.64
N LEU A 255 13.99 4.00 3.67
CA LEU A 255 12.69 4.69 3.54
C LEU A 255 12.74 5.77 2.46
N LYS A 256 13.86 6.49 2.33
CA LYS A 256 14.12 7.42 1.22
C LYS A 256 13.82 6.79 -0.13
N GLY A 257 14.51 5.69 -0.46
CA GLY A 257 14.36 5.03 -1.75
C GLY A 257 12.95 4.50 -2.00
N GLU A 258 12.28 4.03 -0.95
CA GLU A 258 10.91 3.52 -1.05
C GLU A 258 9.87 4.64 -1.18
N ILE A 259 10.02 5.76 -0.47
CA ILE A 259 9.18 6.97 -0.62
C ILE A 259 9.30 7.52 -2.05
N GLU A 260 10.53 7.67 -2.56
CA GLU A 260 10.77 8.10 -3.96
C GLU A 260 10.04 7.17 -4.94
N LYS A 261 10.25 5.86 -4.79
CA LYS A 261 9.66 4.84 -5.66
C LYS A 261 8.13 4.87 -5.63
N ALA A 262 7.54 4.97 -4.44
CA ALA A 262 6.10 5.02 -4.24
C ALA A 262 5.47 6.30 -4.80
N ALA A 263 6.06 7.46 -4.51
CA ALA A 263 5.57 8.75 -5.00
C ALA A 263 5.64 8.82 -6.53
N LEU A 264 6.77 8.43 -7.14
CA LEU A 264 6.96 8.47 -8.59
C LEU A 264 6.15 7.42 -9.35
N ALA A 265 5.79 6.31 -8.70
CA ALA A 265 5.08 5.21 -9.34
C ALA A 265 3.70 5.60 -9.89
N VAL A 266 3.07 6.66 -9.36
CA VAL A 266 1.71 7.07 -9.73
C VAL A 266 1.69 8.19 -10.76
N PHE A 267 2.84 8.82 -11.04
CA PHE A 267 3.01 9.79 -12.11
C PHE A 267 3.19 9.10 -13.47
N ARG A 268 2.97 9.88 -14.53
CA ARG A 268 2.80 9.43 -15.92
C ARG A 268 4.03 9.67 -16.79
N GLY A 269 4.89 10.65 -16.48
CA GLY A 269 5.98 11.08 -17.37
C GLY A 269 6.92 9.94 -17.74
N ARG A 270 7.47 9.23 -16.74
CA ARG A 270 8.31 8.05 -16.99
C ARG A 270 7.58 6.98 -17.83
N ARG A 271 6.27 6.79 -17.60
CA ARG A 271 5.45 5.85 -18.36
C ARG A 271 5.25 6.29 -19.80
N PHE A 272 5.02 7.57 -20.03
CA PHE A 272 4.73 8.13 -21.34
C PHE A 272 5.95 8.23 -22.23
N PHE A 273 7.14 8.41 -21.66
CA PHE A 273 8.33 8.69 -22.47
C PHE A 273 9.41 7.59 -22.38
N CYS A 274 9.57 6.96 -21.23
CA CYS A 274 10.74 6.11 -20.98
C CYS A 274 10.41 4.62 -21.03
N GLU A 275 9.63 4.14 -20.06
CA GLU A 275 9.46 2.72 -19.84
C GLU A 275 8.21 2.40 -19.02
N THR A 276 7.87 1.12 -18.99
CA THR A 276 6.80 0.62 -18.14
C THR A 276 7.19 0.76 -16.67
N VAL A 277 6.30 1.33 -15.87
CA VAL A 277 6.48 1.41 -14.42
C VAL A 277 5.58 0.36 -13.76
N ASN A 278 6.18 -0.49 -12.92
CA ASN A 278 5.49 -1.51 -12.13
C ASN A 278 6.01 -1.47 -10.70
N LEU A 279 5.10 -1.58 -9.72
CA LEU A 279 5.42 -1.55 -8.30
C LEU A 279 4.49 -2.51 -7.56
N ARG A 280 5.10 -3.48 -6.87
CA ARG A 280 4.38 -4.31 -5.90
C ARG A 280 4.34 -3.58 -4.57
N ILE A 281 3.16 -3.06 -4.23
CA ILE A 281 2.96 -2.25 -3.01
C ILE A 281 3.34 -3.04 -1.76
N ILE A 282 3.08 -4.35 -1.72
CA ILE A 282 3.42 -5.21 -0.58
C ILE A 282 4.93 -5.29 -0.28
N ASP A 283 5.78 -5.07 -1.28
CA ASP A 283 7.24 -5.05 -1.10
C ASP A 283 7.75 -3.73 -0.49
N LEU A 284 6.90 -2.69 -0.41
CA LEU A 284 7.25 -1.47 0.30
C LEU A 284 7.19 -1.71 1.81
N ASP A 285 8.02 -0.98 2.53
CA ASP A 285 7.91 -0.74 3.95
C ASP A 285 6.50 -0.28 4.28
N PHE A 286 5.98 -0.82 5.36
CA PHE A 286 4.60 -0.66 5.73
C PHE A 286 4.20 0.82 5.92
N LYS A 287 5.12 1.71 6.32
CA LYS A 287 4.88 3.16 6.42
C LYS A 287 4.60 3.82 5.07
N VAL A 288 5.15 3.24 4.01
CA VAL A 288 5.17 3.81 2.65
C VAL A 288 4.00 3.29 1.82
N ARG A 289 3.42 2.13 2.16
CA ARG A 289 2.33 1.48 1.41
C ARG A 289 1.14 2.42 1.16
N ASP A 290 0.78 3.22 2.16
CA ASP A 290 -0.35 4.15 2.09
C ASP A 290 -0.11 5.33 1.12
N LEU A 291 1.13 5.57 0.68
CA LEU A 291 1.37 6.51 -0.41
C LEU A 291 0.73 6.01 -1.71
N VAL A 292 0.64 4.70 -1.93
CA VAL A 292 0.06 4.13 -3.15
C VAL A 292 -1.26 3.42 -2.80
N PRO A 293 -2.37 4.15 -2.54
CA PRO A 293 -3.68 3.57 -2.20
C PRO A 293 -4.38 3.03 -3.47
N CYS A 294 -3.65 2.26 -4.27
CA CYS A 294 -4.09 1.74 -5.56
C CYS A 294 -4.23 0.21 -5.51
N LYS A 295 -5.20 -0.30 -6.28
CA LYS A 295 -5.33 -1.72 -6.58
C LYS A 295 -4.21 -2.17 -7.52
N GLU A 296 -3.91 -3.47 -7.53
CA GLU A 296 -2.85 -4.05 -8.35
C GLU A 296 -3.01 -3.79 -9.85
N ASP A 297 -4.25 -3.83 -10.33
CA ASP A 297 -4.60 -3.55 -11.73
C ASP A 297 -4.27 -2.13 -12.18
N PHE A 298 -3.96 -1.22 -11.25
CA PHE A 298 -3.54 0.14 -11.58
C PHE A 298 -2.32 0.15 -12.51
N PHE A 299 -1.26 -0.60 -12.20
CA PHE A 299 -0.03 -0.57 -12.98
C PHE A 299 -0.21 -1.13 -14.41
N PRO A 300 -0.84 -2.30 -14.60
CA PRO A 300 -1.19 -2.80 -15.93
C PRO A 300 -2.15 -1.87 -16.70
N ALA A 301 -3.17 -1.31 -16.04
CA ALA A 301 -4.12 -0.41 -16.71
C ALA A 301 -3.46 0.91 -17.14
N MET A 302 -2.59 1.49 -16.31
CA MET A 302 -1.81 2.68 -16.65
C MET A 302 -0.88 2.43 -17.82
N GLU A 303 -0.28 1.24 -17.90
CA GLU A 303 0.58 0.87 -19.02
C GLU A 303 -0.20 0.80 -20.34
N LYS A 304 -1.47 0.36 -20.34
CA LYS A 304 -2.33 0.38 -21.53
C LYS A 304 -2.56 1.80 -22.06
N CYS A 305 -2.68 2.78 -21.16
CA CYS A 305 -2.79 4.20 -21.55
C CYS A 305 -1.46 4.76 -22.07
N ALA A 306 -0.34 4.36 -21.46
CA ALA A 306 0.97 4.95 -21.71
C ALA A 306 1.67 4.39 -22.95
N LYS A 307 1.50 3.09 -23.24
CA LYS A 307 2.22 2.40 -24.32
C LYS A 307 2.07 3.07 -25.69
N PRO A 308 0.86 3.48 -26.14
CA PRO A 308 0.69 4.08 -27.46
C PRO A 308 1.50 5.38 -27.61
N ILE A 309 1.39 6.31 -26.67
CA ILE A 309 2.14 7.58 -26.73
C ILE A 309 3.65 7.35 -26.64
N ARG A 310 4.10 6.39 -25.82
CA ARG A 310 5.52 6.06 -25.68
C ARG A 310 6.13 5.51 -26.98
N MET A 311 5.40 4.65 -27.68
CA MET A 311 5.85 4.12 -28.97
C MET A 311 5.96 5.21 -30.03
N GLU A 312 4.97 6.11 -30.06
CA GLU A 312 4.89 7.22 -31.01
C GLU A 312 6.00 8.26 -30.77
N TYR A 313 6.25 8.60 -29.50
CA TYR A 313 7.35 9.46 -29.11
C TYR A 313 8.70 8.85 -29.53
N LYS A 314 8.90 7.55 -29.31
CA LYS A 314 10.13 6.86 -29.73
C LYS A 314 10.30 6.84 -31.25
N ALA A 315 9.23 6.60 -32.00
CA ALA A 315 9.27 6.58 -33.47
C ALA A 315 9.68 7.92 -34.09
N GLY A 316 9.30 9.05 -33.50
CA GLY A 316 9.74 10.38 -33.95
C GLY A 316 9.16 10.88 -35.27
N ASN A 317 8.20 10.18 -35.86
CA ASN A 317 7.61 10.52 -37.16
C ASN A 317 6.35 11.40 -37.07
N ASN A 318 6.00 11.86 -35.87
CA ASN A 318 4.76 12.59 -35.61
C ASN A 318 4.96 14.09 -35.72
N THR A 319 3.96 14.81 -36.24
CA THR A 319 3.89 16.27 -36.08
C THR A 319 3.70 16.61 -34.59
N ALA A 320 4.16 17.79 -34.17
CA ALA A 320 3.96 18.25 -32.79
C ALA A 320 2.47 18.24 -32.37
N GLY A 321 1.57 18.66 -33.27
CA GLY A 321 0.12 18.61 -33.03
C GLY A 321 -0.43 17.19 -32.85
N GLU A 322 0.07 16.22 -33.63
CA GLU A 322 -0.34 14.81 -33.48
C GLU A 322 0.15 14.20 -32.16
N LEU A 323 1.41 14.47 -31.79
CA LEU A 323 1.97 14.04 -30.52
C LEU A 323 1.16 14.62 -29.34
N CYS A 324 0.84 15.91 -29.41
CA CYS A 324 0.03 16.59 -28.40
C CYS A 324 -1.37 16.01 -28.25
N ARG A 325 -2.05 15.70 -29.36
CA ARG A 325 -3.37 15.04 -29.32
C ARG A 325 -3.28 13.66 -28.66
N LYS A 326 -2.32 12.83 -29.05
CA LYS A 326 -2.12 11.49 -28.46
C LYS A 326 -1.73 11.58 -26.99
N PHE A 327 -0.93 12.57 -26.61
CA PHE A 327 -0.57 12.84 -25.21
C PHE A 327 -1.81 13.16 -24.37
N ARG A 328 -2.69 14.06 -24.83
CA ARG A 328 -3.94 14.38 -24.12
C ARG A 328 -4.83 13.15 -23.95
N THR A 329 -4.98 12.33 -25.00
CA THR A 329 -5.71 11.06 -24.90
C THR A 329 -5.10 10.12 -23.86
N ALA A 330 -3.78 10.02 -23.79
CA ALA A 330 -3.09 9.20 -22.79
C ALA A 330 -3.31 9.74 -21.36
N VAL A 331 -3.26 11.07 -21.17
CA VAL A 331 -3.56 11.73 -19.90
C VAL A 331 -4.98 11.44 -19.45
N ASP A 332 -5.98 11.61 -20.32
CA ASP A 332 -7.39 11.36 -20.02
C ASP A 332 -7.62 9.89 -19.62
N CYS A 333 -7.05 8.96 -20.38
CA CYS A 333 -7.07 7.53 -20.06
C CYS A 333 -6.47 7.27 -18.66
N SER A 334 -5.28 7.81 -18.38
CA SER A 334 -4.61 7.65 -17.09
C SER A 334 -5.40 8.27 -15.93
N ASN A 335 -6.09 9.39 -16.15
CA ASN A 335 -6.94 10.02 -15.13
C ASN A 335 -8.14 9.14 -14.77
N VAL A 336 -8.77 8.51 -15.77
CA VAL A 336 -9.84 7.54 -15.57
C VAL A 336 -9.32 6.32 -14.80
N VAL A 337 -8.18 5.76 -15.20
CA VAL A 337 -7.55 4.62 -14.51
C VAL A 337 -7.23 4.95 -13.05
N GLN A 338 -6.61 6.10 -12.78
CA GLN A 338 -6.30 6.54 -11.41
C GLN A 338 -7.57 6.63 -10.56
N LYS A 339 -8.66 7.19 -11.10
CA LYS A 339 -9.95 7.31 -10.38
C LYS A 339 -10.60 5.95 -10.10
N LEU A 340 -10.50 5.01 -11.03
CA LEU A 340 -11.11 3.68 -10.89
C LEU A 340 -10.33 2.77 -9.94
N HIS A 341 -9.00 2.86 -9.96
CA HIS A 341 -8.13 1.91 -9.28
C HIS A 341 -7.48 2.45 -8.01
N CYS A 342 -7.51 3.77 -7.74
CA CYS A 342 -6.89 4.36 -6.56
C CYS A 342 -7.87 5.16 -5.69
N LYS A 343 -7.58 5.22 -4.38
CA LYS A 343 -8.37 5.96 -3.37
C LYS A 343 -7.58 7.13 -2.78
N PHE A 344 -7.04 8.00 -3.63
CA PHE A 344 -6.40 9.22 -3.17
C PHE A 344 -7.40 10.20 -2.56
N GLU A 345 -6.95 10.98 -1.56
CA GLU A 345 -7.67 12.19 -1.16
C GLU A 345 -7.86 13.12 -2.36
N LYS A 346 -9.01 13.80 -2.44
CA LYS A 346 -9.36 14.64 -3.61
C LYS A 346 -8.27 15.65 -3.95
N TYR A 347 -7.71 16.31 -2.94
CA TYR A 347 -6.63 17.29 -3.12
C TYR A 347 -5.33 16.64 -3.64
N VAL A 348 -4.95 15.47 -3.13
CA VAL A 348 -3.78 14.72 -3.62
C VAL A 348 -3.97 14.26 -5.07
N ALA A 349 -5.18 13.80 -5.42
CA ALA A 349 -5.49 13.43 -6.79
C ALA A 349 -5.33 14.60 -7.77
N ILE A 350 -5.69 15.82 -7.36
CA ILE A 350 -5.49 17.05 -8.14
C ILE A 350 -4.00 17.34 -8.33
N ILE A 351 -3.19 17.31 -7.26
CA ILE A 351 -1.73 17.49 -7.35
C ILE A 351 -1.11 16.53 -8.37
N ILE A 352 -1.50 15.25 -8.32
CA ILE A 352 -0.96 14.22 -9.22
C ILE A 352 -1.34 14.48 -10.69
N GLN A 353 -2.41 15.23 -10.96
CA GLN A 353 -2.86 15.54 -12.32
C GLN A 353 -2.29 16.85 -12.85
N ASP A 354 -1.91 17.77 -11.96
CA ASP A 354 -1.53 19.14 -12.28
C ASP A 354 -0.37 19.26 -13.31
N PRO A 355 0.73 18.47 -13.23
CA PRO A 355 1.86 18.61 -14.14
C PRO A 355 1.52 18.41 -15.62
N TYR A 356 0.39 17.76 -15.92
CA TYR A 356 0.00 17.39 -17.28
C TYR A 356 -0.92 18.41 -17.94
N THR A 357 -1.39 19.42 -17.20
CA THR A 357 -2.32 20.44 -17.70
C THR A 357 -1.66 21.42 -18.66
N LEU A 358 -0.37 21.71 -18.45
CA LEU A 358 0.41 22.67 -19.23
C LEU A 358 1.14 22.04 -20.42
N PHE A 359 1.13 20.72 -20.53
CA PHE A 359 1.74 20.04 -21.67
C PHE A 359 0.87 20.28 -22.91
N CYS A 360 1.43 20.98 -23.91
CA CYS A 360 0.74 21.40 -25.14
C CYS A 360 -0.31 22.52 -24.99
N THR A 361 -0.16 23.48 -24.07
CA THR A 361 -1.09 24.63 -23.94
C THR A 361 -0.67 25.91 -24.67
N SER A 362 0.55 26.00 -25.21
CA SER A 362 0.99 27.18 -25.97
C SER A 362 1.87 26.82 -27.17
N GLY A 363 1.33 27.03 -28.38
CA GLY A 363 2.13 27.44 -29.54
C GLY A 363 3.03 26.44 -30.25
N THR A 364 2.99 25.13 -29.99
CA THR A 364 3.69 24.13 -30.83
C THR A 364 3.00 23.85 -32.18
N GLU A 365 2.34 24.85 -32.74
CA GLU A 365 1.99 24.92 -34.17
C GLU A 365 3.08 25.62 -35.02
N ALA A 366 4.10 26.22 -34.39
CA ALA A 366 5.23 26.82 -35.11
C ALA A 366 6.35 25.81 -35.42
N GLY A 367 6.00 24.71 -36.08
CA GLY A 367 6.93 23.63 -36.48
C GLY A 367 7.18 23.58 -37.99
N ARG A 368 7.18 24.72 -38.70
CA ARG A 368 7.82 24.92 -40.01
C ARG A 368 7.65 26.38 -40.45
N LYS A 369 8.66 27.21 -40.23
CA LYS A 369 9.04 28.30 -41.16
C LYS A 369 10.33 28.97 -40.66
N ASN A 370 11.38 28.78 -41.45
CA ASN A 370 12.46 29.74 -41.55
C ASN A 370 11.86 31.12 -41.89
N ALA A 371 12.09 32.12 -41.03
CA ALA A 371 12.36 33.50 -41.45
C ALA A 371 12.64 34.36 -40.21
N SER A 372 13.84 34.95 -40.23
CA SER A 372 14.23 36.22 -39.63
C SER A 372 13.11 37.15 -39.15
N GLY A 373 13.30 37.73 -37.96
CA GLY A 373 12.84 39.09 -37.68
C GLY A 373 12.22 39.33 -36.30
N ALA A 374 12.87 40.24 -35.56
CA ALA A 374 12.34 41.09 -34.50
C ALA A 374 11.94 40.44 -33.16
N VAL A 375 12.81 40.70 -32.18
CA VAL A 375 12.51 40.77 -30.75
C VAL A 375 11.28 41.66 -30.52
N SER A 376 10.30 41.17 -29.76
CA SER A 376 9.32 42.03 -29.10
C SER A 376 9.14 41.57 -27.66
N ILE A 377 9.50 42.46 -26.76
CA ILE A 377 9.31 42.35 -25.31
C ILE A 377 7.83 42.64 -25.04
N SER A 378 7.10 41.70 -24.45
CA SER A 378 5.85 42.03 -23.76
C SER A 378 5.82 41.32 -22.41
N ALA A 379 6.30 42.05 -21.41
CA ALA A 379 6.11 41.74 -20.01
C ALA A 379 4.61 41.81 -19.65
N GLY A 380 4.18 40.83 -18.84
CA GLY A 380 3.16 40.96 -17.80
C GLY A 380 1.75 41.38 -18.19
N LEU A 381 0.79 40.47 -18.05
CA LEU A 381 -0.58 40.75 -17.54
C LEU A 381 -1.36 39.44 -17.35
N CYS A 382 -1.13 38.76 -16.22
CA CYS A 382 -2.03 37.72 -15.68
C CYS A 382 -2.34 37.97 -14.20
N PHE A 383 -2.49 39.25 -13.81
CA PHE A 383 -2.93 39.67 -12.48
C PHE A 383 -4.17 40.57 -12.58
N THR A 384 -5.31 40.01 -12.99
CA THR A 384 -6.61 40.72 -12.90
C THR A 384 -7.81 39.82 -12.54
N ILE A 385 -7.58 38.61 -12.01
CA ILE A 385 -8.68 37.75 -11.52
C ILE A 385 -8.68 37.60 -9.98
N PHE A 386 -7.57 37.90 -9.30
CA PHE A 386 -7.49 37.79 -7.83
C PHE A 386 -8.08 38.99 -7.06
N ALA A 387 -8.28 40.15 -7.70
CA ALA A 387 -8.79 41.35 -7.03
C ALA A 387 -10.32 41.39 -6.90
N LEU A 388 -11.07 40.66 -7.73
CA LEU A 388 -12.54 40.66 -7.71
C LEU A 388 -13.17 39.67 -6.72
N VAL A 389 -12.40 38.68 -6.25
CA VAL A 389 -12.88 37.69 -5.27
C VAL A 389 -12.73 38.18 -3.83
N LEU A 390 -11.79 39.10 -3.55
CA LEU A 390 -11.60 39.65 -2.20
C LEU A 390 -12.59 40.77 -1.82
N GLN A 391 -13.24 41.43 -2.77
CA GLN A 391 -14.27 42.45 -2.47
C GLN A 391 -15.68 41.87 -2.24
N LEU A 392 -15.91 40.59 -2.54
CA LEU A 392 -17.22 39.93 -2.37
C LEU A 392 -17.35 39.15 -1.05
N LEU A 393 -16.32 39.15 -0.19
CA LEU A 393 -16.31 38.48 1.12
C LEU A 393 -16.25 39.46 2.31
N GLN A 394 -16.52 40.75 2.07
CA GLN A 394 -16.65 41.76 3.14
C GLN A 394 -18.11 42.21 3.40
N GLU A 395 -19.11 41.59 2.78
CA GLU A 395 -20.53 41.80 3.12
C GLU A 395 -21.37 40.50 3.15
N ILE A 396 -20.88 39.48 3.86
CA ILE A 396 -21.72 38.44 4.50
C ILE A 396 -21.14 38.11 5.88
#